data_AF-A0A4Q0VHQ6-F1
#
_entry.id   AF-A0A4Q0VHQ6-F1
#
_cell.length_a   1.000
_cell.length_b   1.000
_cell.length_c   1.000
_cell.angle_alpha   90.00
_cell.angle_beta   90.00
_cell.angle_gamma   90.00
#
_symmetry.space_group_name_H-M   'P 1'
#
loop_
_entity.id
_entity.type
_entity.pdbx_description
1 polymer ?
#
loop_
_entity_poly.entity_id
_entity_poly.type
_entity_poly.pdbx_seq_one_letter_code
_entity_poly.pdbx_strand_id
1 'polypeptide(L)'
;MHYELVNGVFTTTDVWHQEKKVLQANNLHLLSIGSAPNFAGTMKQEGIKHSLNLYDAITKRTTYNTDDYLFFNRAPVPTETNILMNADGYCALEYDGAPIGQLKLYPNTNRAVKEIDYFNPDGSNDIVEEYATDGRQYTLLFYNEGDPQEFQFLNLAGQPVIRYYYYDKVLNYITIEDPTTQKVLEHYDNLNQFICQQVAKLVTVQDQVTVCYLGVEMMALRYTKSHNILHLSEDPFDQQNEVRGNLLGILNDDIQYIQEVQMTQSAYNALALRNINLEKATVIPDED
;
A
#
# COMPACT_ATOMS: atom_id res chain seq x y z
N MET A 1 3.14 9.74 -18.55
CA MET A 1 2.98 8.31 -18.22
C MET A 1 1.52 8.06 -17.90
N HIS A 2 1.05 6.82 -18.05
CA HIS A 2 -0.31 6.46 -17.65
C HIS A 2 -0.22 5.45 -16.51
N TYR A 3 -0.72 5.86 -15.35
CA TYR A 3 -0.74 5.07 -14.13
C TYR A 3 -2.11 4.47 -13.85
N GLU A 4 -2.13 3.24 -13.37
CA GLU A 4 -3.21 2.68 -12.58
C GLU A 4 -2.84 2.81 -11.10
N LEU A 5 -3.64 3.52 -10.31
CA LEU A 5 -3.36 3.75 -8.89
C LEU A 5 -4.23 2.85 -8.01
N VAL A 6 -3.57 2.04 -7.18
CA VAL A 6 -4.22 1.11 -6.25
C VAL A 6 -3.75 1.34 -4.82
N ASN A 7 -4.58 1.09 -3.81
CA ASN A 7 -4.11 1.11 -2.43
C ASN A 7 -3.11 -0.03 -2.17
N GLY A 8 -3.48 -1.26 -2.53
CA GLY A 8 -2.64 -2.43 -2.37
C GLY A 8 -2.95 -3.49 -3.42
N VAL A 9 -2.02 -4.43 -3.60
CA VAL A 9 -2.17 -5.51 -4.59
C VAL A 9 -2.62 -6.78 -3.89
N PHE A 10 -3.87 -7.17 -4.11
CA PHE A 10 -4.47 -8.37 -3.53
C PHE A 10 -4.68 -9.44 -4.61
N THR A 11 -3.66 -10.27 -4.82
CA THR A 11 -3.56 -11.15 -5.99
C THR A 11 -4.61 -12.24 -6.09
N THR A 12 -5.38 -12.48 -5.03
CA THR A 12 -6.44 -13.50 -4.97
C THR A 12 -7.84 -12.96 -5.30
N THR A 13 -7.96 -11.67 -5.66
CA THR A 13 -9.25 -11.03 -5.92
C THR A 13 -9.55 -10.95 -7.42
N ASP A 14 -10.81 -11.12 -7.79
CA ASP A 14 -11.25 -10.97 -9.19
C ASP A 14 -10.96 -9.57 -9.74
N VAL A 15 -11.08 -8.56 -8.87
CA VAL A 15 -10.69 -7.17 -9.12
C VAL A 15 -9.26 -7.07 -9.63
N TRP A 16 -8.29 -7.63 -8.88
CA TRP A 16 -6.90 -7.58 -9.30
C TRP A 16 -6.69 -8.28 -10.64
N HIS A 17 -7.40 -9.38 -10.90
CA HIS A 17 -7.29 -10.07 -12.18
C HIS A 17 -7.80 -9.21 -13.35
N GLN A 18 -8.82 -8.39 -13.15
CA GLN A 18 -9.30 -7.41 -14.13
C GLN A 18 -8.29 -6.27 -14.31
N GLU A 19 -7.87 -5.61 -13.23
CA GLU A 19 -6.87 -4.54 -13.26
C GLU A 19 -5.58 -4.99 -13.94
N LYS A 20 -5.10 -6.20 -13.64
CA LYS A 20 -3.94 -6.80 -14.27
C LYS A 20 -4.09 -6.95 -15.79
N LYS A 21 -5.26 -7.39 -16.27
CA LYS A 21 -5.51 -7.49 -17.71
C LYS A 21 -5.42 -6.12 -18.37
N VAL A 22 -6.02 -5.09 -17.76
CA VAL A 22 -5.97 -3.70 -18.26
C VAL A 22 -4.55 -3.17 -18.27
N LEU A 23 -3.81 -3.32 -17.18
CA LEU A 23 -2.40 -2.95 -17.05
C LEU A 23 -1.53 -3.54 -18.15
N GLN A 24 -1.70 -4.84 -18.43
CA GLN A 24 -0.91 -5.56 -19.42
C GLN A 24 -1.33 -5.25 -20.86
N ALA A 25 -2.63 -5.17 -21.14
CA ALA A 25 -3.14 -4.88 -22.48
C ALA A 25 -2.75 -3.48 -22.96
N ASN A 26 -2.76 -2.50 -22.05
CA ASN A 26 -2.50 -1.10 -22.36
C ASN A 26 -1.07 -0.66 -22.00
N ASN A 27 -0.23 -1.58 -21.52
CA ASN A 27 1.15 -1.31 -21.10
C ASN A 27 1.25 -0.13 -20.12
N LEU A 28 0.38 -0.12 -19.11
CA LEU A 28 0.30 0.92 -18.08
C LEU A 28 1.36 0.74 -16.98
N HIS A 29 1.55 1.78 -16.19
CA HIS A 29 2.37 1.75 -14.99
C HIS A 29 1.48 1.52 -13.76
N LEU A 30 1.81 0.57 -12.89
CA LEU A 30 1.13 0.44 -11.60
C LEU A 30 1.74 1.39 -10.57
N LEU A 31 0.91 2.14 -9.85
CA LEU A 31 1.30 2.93 -8.68
C LEU A 31 0.53 2.44 -7.44
N SER A 32 1.22 1.80 -6.50
CA SER A 32 0.63 1.41 -5.20
C SER A 32 0.94 2.43 -4.12
N ILE A 33 -0.06 2.84 -3.36
CA ILE A 33 0.07 3.87 -2.31
C ILE A 33 0.14 3.33 -0.87
N GLY A 34 -0.19 2.05 -0.65
CA GLY A 34 -0.06 1.38 0.64
C GLY A 34 1.34 0.84 0.89
N SER A 35 1.70 0.65 2.16
CA SER A 35 2.95 -0.04 2.53
C SER A 35 2.88 -1.49 2.06
N ALA A 36 3.93 -1.96 1.40
CA ALA A 36 3.95 -3.31 0.83
C ALA A 36 5.38 -3.89 0.84
N PRO A 37 5.81 -4.54 1.94
CA PRO A 37 7.15 -5.12 2.04
C PRO A 37 7.50 -6.08 0.89
N ASN A 38 6.51 -6.78 0.34
CA ASN A 38 6.68 -7.72 -0.78
C ASN A 38 6.26 -7.12 -2.14
N PHE A 39 6.21 -5.80 -2.31
CA PHE A 39 5.71 -5.22 -3.56
C PHE A 39 6.49 -5.73 -4.78
N ALA A 40 7.81 -5.61 -4.77
CA ALA A 40 8.66 -6.04 -5.89
C ALA A 40 8.56 -7.56 -6.17
N GLY A 41 8.50 -8.38 -5.12
CA GLY A 41 8.32 -9.83 -5.26
C GLY A 41 6.97 -10.18 -5.88
N THR A 42 5.89 -9.55 -5.42
CA THR A 42 4.54 -9.70 -5.99
C THR A 42 4.52 -9.25 -7.46
N MET A 43 5.08 -8.09 -7.81
CA MET A 43 5.11 -7.60 -9.19
C MET A 43 5.87 -8.52 -10.15
N LYS A 44 6.97 -9.12 -9.69
CA LYS A 44 7.71 -10.13 -10.46
C LYS A 44 6.87 -11.39 -10.71
N GLN A 45 6.20 -11.90 -9.67
CA GLN A 45 5.32 -13.08 -9.79
C GLN A 45 4.13 -12.82 -10.72
N GLU A 46 3.53 -11.63 -10.61
CA GLU A 46 2.42 -11.21 -11.44
C GLU A 46 2.83 -10.83 -12.88
N GLY A 47 4.13 -10.69 -13.15
CA GLY A 47 4.66 -10.31 -14.46
C GLY A 47 4.44 -8.84 -14.83
N ILE A 48 4.30 -7.96 -13.84
CA ILE A 48 4.11 -6.52 -14.02
C ILE A 48 5.48 -5.84 -14.11
N LYS A 49 5.81 -5.31 -15.29
CA LYS A 49 7.14 -4.72 -15.57
C LYS A 49 7.29 -3.28 -15.08
N HIS A 50 6.22 -2.51 -15.16
CA HIS A 50 6.21 -1.09 -14.84
C HIS A 50 5.39 -0.87 -13.59
N SER A 51 6.07 -0.83 -12.44
CA SER A 51 5.41 -0.71 -11.13
C SER A 51 6.23 0.17 -10.21
N LEU A 52 5.53 0.91 -9.35
CA LEU A 52 6.09 1.79 -8.34
C LEU A 52 5.25 1.68 -7.06
N ASN A 53 5.90 1.59 -5.91
CA ASN A 53 5.26 1.73 -4.62
C ASN A 53 5.67 3.07 -3.99
N LEU A 54 4.70 3.78 -3.39
CA LEU A 54 4.89 5.08 -2.78
C LEU A 54 5.99 5.06 -1.70
N TYR A 55 5.95 4.08 -0.79
CA TYR A 55 6.91 3.96 0.30
C TYR A 55 8.30 3.61 -0.24
N ASP A 56 8.38 2.74 -1.24
CA ASP A 56 9.66 2.41 -1.90
C ASP A 56 10.28 3.64 -2.57
N ALA A 57 9.45 4.48 -3.20
CA ALA A 57 9.91 5.71 -3.84
C ALA A 57 10.50 6.70 -2.81
N ILE A 58 9.81 6.88 -1.68
CA ILE A 58 10.23 7.80 -0.61
C ILE A 58 11.47 7.27 0.12
N THR A 59 11.46 5.99 0.48
CA THR A 59 12.58 5.31 1.17
C THR A 59 13.75 4.98 0.24
N LYS A 60 13.64 5.29 -1.05
CA LYS A 60 14.63 5.03 -2.10
C LYS A 60 15.00 3.54 -2.22
N ARG A 61 14.04 2.65 -2.02
CA ARG A 61 14.17 1.21 -2.26
C ARG A 61 13.97 0.90 -3.73
N THR A 62 14.92 1.33 -4.57
CA THR A 62 14.80 1.24 -6.04
C THR A 62 15.34 -0.07 -6.62
N THR A 63 16.04 -0.88 -5.83
CA THR A 63 16.67 -2.13 -6.29
C THR A 63 16.44 -3.23 -5.27
N TYR A 64 15.69 -4.26 -5.68
CA TYR A 64 15.47 -5.47 -4.91
C TYR A 64 16.34 -6.59 -5.48
N ASN A 65 17.10 -7.28 -4.62
CA ASN A 65 17.84 -8.46 -5.05
C ASN A 65 16.94 -9.69 -4.93
N THR A 66 16.37 -10.12 -6.06
CA THR A 66 15.38 -11.20 -6.04
C THR A 66 15.95 -12.59 -5.80
N ASP A 67 17.28 -12.73 -5.81
CA ASP A 67 17.97 -13.98 -5.52
C ASP A 67 18.45 -14.05 -4.07
N ASP A 68 18.30 -12.95 -3.32
CA ASP A 68 18.62 -12.87 -1.90
C ASP A 68 17.36 -13.03 -1.05
N TYR A 69 17.52 -13.51 0.17
CA TYR A 69 16.46 -13.55 1.17
C TYR A 69 17.06 -13.84 2.56
N LEU A 70 16.36 -13.41 3.61
CA LEU A 70 16.75 -13.73 4.97
C LEU A 70 16.31 -15.16 5.28
N PHE A 71 17.27 -16.09 5.37
CA PHE A 71 16.99 -17.46 5.79
C PHE A 71 16.64 -17.48 7.29
N PHE A 72 15.60 -18.21 7.70
CA PHE A 72 15.08 -18.16 9.08
C PHE A 72 16.11 -18.42 10.18
N ASN A 73 17.07 -19.32 9.96
CA ASN A 73 18.15 -19.61 10.92
C ASN A 73 19.24 -18.52 11.00
N ARG A 74 19.10 -17.44 10.22
CA ARG A 74 19.94 -16.23 10.25
C ARG A 74 19.16 -15.00 10.68
N ALA A 75 17.90 -15.17 11.12
CA ALA A 75 17.11 -14.07 11.65
C ALA A 75 17.89 -13.36 12.78
N PRO A 76 17.86 -12.01 12.85
CA PRO A 76 18.63 -11.24 13.83
C PRO A 76 17.98 -11.27 15.23
N VAL A 77 17.84 -12.47 15.78
CA VAL A 77 17.29 -12.70 17.13
C VAL A 77 18.40 -12.57 18.20
N PRO A 78 18.04 -12.34 19.47
CA PRO A 78 19.00 -12.33 20.57
C PRO A 78 19.89 -13.58 20.58
N THR A 79 21.15 -13.42 20.99
CA THR A 79 22.09 -14.55 21.06
C THR A 79 21.54 -15.64 21.99
N GLU A 80 21.75 -16.92 21.66
CA GLU A 80 21.21 -18.09 22.38
C GLU A 80 19.69 -18.32 22.24
N THR A 81 19.00 -17.56 21.38
CA THR A 81 17.59 -17.84 21.04
C THR A 81 17.50 -19.11 20.19
N ASN A 82 16.63 -20.04 20.61
CA ASN A 82 16.23 -21.19 19.82
C ASN A 82 15.14 -20.78 18.83
N ILE A 83 15.31 -21.14 17.56
CA ILE A 83 14.29 -20.97 16.51
C ILE A 83 13.69 -22.33 16.19
N LEU A 84 12.45 -22.56 16.62
CA LEU A 84 11.77 -23.85 16.53
C LEU A 84 10.68 -23.79 15.46
N MET A 85 10.84 -24.53 14.36
CA MET A 85 9.85 -24.54 13.28
C MET A 85 8.67 -25.47 13.62
N ASN A 86 7.47 -24.92 13.62
CA ASN A 86 6.22 -25.63 13.86
C ASN A 86 5.63 -26.19 12.56
N ALA A 87 4.70 -27.14 12.70
CA ALA A 87 4.05 -27.80 11.57
C ALA A 87 3.14 -26.88 10.74
N ASP A 88 2.76 -25.72 11.28
CA ASP A 88 1.90 -24.70 10.67
C ASP A 88 2.69 -23.63 9.89
N GLY A 89 4.03 -23.73 9.83
CA GLY A 89 4.89 -22.81 9.09
C GLY A 89 5.28 -21.55 9.86
N TYR A 90 4.90 -21.45 11.14
CA TYR A 90 5.42 -20.45 12.08
C TYR A 90 6.68 -21.00 12.78
N CYS A 91 7.59 -20.13 13.17
CA CYS A 91 8.73 -20.51 14.02
C CYS A 91 8.60 -19.84 15.39
N ALA A 92 8.63 -20.62 16.47
CA ALA A 92 8.70 -20.07 17.82
C ALA A 92 10.12 -19.59 18.12
N LEU A 93 10.22 -18.46 18.85
CA LEU A 93 11.47 -17.92 19.36
C LEU A 93 11.52 -18.11 20.87
N GLU A 94 12.48 -18.89 21.35
CA GLU A 94 12.65 -19.18 22.78
C GLU A 94 14.03 -18.75 23.28
N TYR A 95 14.07 -17.98 24.36
CA TYR A 95 15.30 -17.58 25.04
C TYR A 95 15.28 -18.10 26.47
N ASP A 96 16.30 -18.87 26.85
CA ASP A 96 16.39 -19.56 28.15
C ASP A 96 15.13 -20.38 28.51
N GLY A 97 14.53 -21.03 27.51
CA GLY A 97 13.32 -21.84 27.65
C GLY A 97 12.02 -21.05 27.82
N ALA A 98 12.04 -19.72 27.70
CA ALA A 98 10.86 -18.87 27.70
C ALA A 98 10.56 -18.34 26.28
N PRO A 99 9.28 -18.31 25.85
CA PRO A 99 8.92 -17.72 24.57
C PRO A 99 9.15 -16.21 24.60
N ILE A 100 9.86 -15.70 23.61
CA ILE A 100 10.14 -14.27 23.43
C ILE A 100 9.53 -13.69 22.15
N GLY A 101 8.94 -14.53 21.31
CA GLY A 101 8.42 -14.10 20.02
C GLY A 101 8.05 -15.23 19.08
N GLN A 102 7.72 -14.84 17.86
CA GLN A 102 7.50 -15.74 16.74
C GLN A 102 8.07 -15.14 15.45
N LEU A 103 8.36 -16.01 14.50
CA LEU A 103 8.84 -15.66 13.17
C LEU A 103 7.89 -16.26 12.13
N LYS A 104 7.47 -15.42 11.18
CA LYS A 104 6.59 -15.79 10.06
C LYS A 104 7.41 -15.90 8.79
N LEU A 105 7.14 -16.93 8.00
CA LEU A 105 7.80 -17.17 6.72
C LEU A 105 6.95 -16.70 5.56
N TYR A 106 7.60 -16.30 4.46
CA TYR A 106 6.89 -16.08 3.20
C TYR A 106 6.26 -17.40 2.72
N PRO A 107 4.99 -17.37 2.24
CA PRO A 107 4.32 -18.56 1.72
C PRO A 107 5.14 -19.28 0.66
N ASN A 108 5.07 -20.62 0.65
CA ASN A 108 5.75 -21.49 -0.33
C ASN A 108 7.29 -21.39 -0.36
N THR A 109 7.92 -20.70 0.60
CA THR A 109 9.39 -20.66 0.70
C THR A 109 9.93 -21.70 1.68
N ASN A 110 9.18 -21.97 2.77
CA ASN A 110 9.61 -22.75 3.94
C ASN A 110 10.92 -22.27 4.58
N ARG A 111 11.41 -21.07 4.23
CA ARG A 111 12.73 -20.61 4.69
C ARG A 111 12.96 -19.10 4.72
N ALA A 112 12.21 -18.32 3.94
CA ALA A 112 12.43 -16.88 3.86
C ALA A 112 11.61 -16.17 4.94
N VAL A 113 12.29 -15.41 5.80
CA VAL A 113 11.66 -14.59 6.84
C VAL A 113 10.81 -13.50 6.16
N LYS A 114 9.56 -13.40 6.61
CA LYS A 114 8.66 -12.29 6.29
C LYS A 114 8.62 -11.30 7.46
N GLU A 115 8.52 -11.80 8.68
CA GLU A 115 8.18 -11.00 9.86
C GLU A 115 8.73 -11.66 11.12
N ILE A 116 9.15 -10.86 12.09
CA ILE A 116 9.54 -11.29 13.43
C ILE A 116 8.75 -10.46 14.42
N ASP A 117 7.93 -11.13 15.24
CA ASP A 117 7.19 -10.49 16.34
C ASP A 117 7.90 -10.83 17.65
N TYR A 118 8.32 -9.80 18.39
CA TYR A 118 8.82 -9.91 19.75
C TYR A 118 7.71 -9.56 20.74
N PHE A 119 7.64 -10.32 21.83
CA PHE A 119 6.56 -10.20 22.81
C PHE A 119 7.06 -9.70 24.16
N ASN A 120 6.21 -8.92 24.81
CA ASN A 120 6.27 -8.64 26.24
C ASN A 120 5.99 -9.93 27.05
N PRO A 121 6.34 -9.96 28.36
CA PRO A 121 6.06 -11.12 29.21
C PRO A 121 4.59 -11.51 29.32
N ASP A 122 3.66 -10.59 29.04
CA ASP A 122 2.22 -10.84 29.02
C ASP A 122 1.69 -11.36 27.67
N GLY A 123 2.57 -11.51 26.67
CA GLY A 123 2.25 -11.98 25.32
C GLY A 123 1.80 -10.88 24.34
N SER A 124 1.73 -9.62 24.78
CA SER A 124 1.47 -8.50 23.87
C SER A 124 2.70 -8.20 22.99
N ASN A 125 2.49 -7.58 21.83
CA ASN A 125 3.60 -7.15 20.97
C ASN A 125 4.43 -6.07 21.67
N ASP A 126 5.75 -6.21 21.57
CA ASP A 126 6.74 -5.20 21.95
C ASP A 126 7.32 -4.58 20.67
N ILE A 127 7.92 -5.40 19.81
CA ILE A 127 8.53 -4.99 18.55
C ILE A 127 8.09 -5.93 17.44
N VAL A 128 7.80 -5.39 16.25
CA VAL A 128 7.63 -6.19 15.03
C VAL A 128 8.61 -5.70 13.96
N GLU A 129 9.32 -6.64 13.36
CA GLU A 129 10.21 -6.40 12.22
C GLU A 129 9.62 -7.04 10.98
N GLU A 130 9.34 -6.27 9.92
CA GLU A 130 8.95 -6.85 8.63
C GLU A 130 10.11 -6.78 7.64
N TYR A 131 10.24 -7.82 6.84
CA TYR A 131 11.28 -8.00 5.86
C TYR A 131 10.68 -8.02 4.47
N ALA A 132 11.38 -7.41 3.51
CA ALA A 132 11.06 -7.57 2.10
C ALA A 132 11.57 -8.93 1.58
N THR A 133 11.10 -9.37 0.42
CA THR A 133 11.50 -10.68 -0.15
C THR A 133 12.99 -10.82 -0.43
N ASP A 134 13.71 -9.71 -0.54
CA ASP A 134 15.17 -9.72 -0.70
C ASP A 134 15.93 -9.86 0.63
N GLY A 135 15.21 -10.08 1.74
CA GLY A 135 15.77 -10.29 3.07
C GLY A 135 16.17 -9.01 3.80
N ARG A 136 15.99 -7.83 3.19
CA ARG A 136 16.27 -6.55 3.85
C ARG A 136 15.07 -6.13 4.69
N GLN A 137 15.32 -5.67 5.91
CA GLN A 137 14.30 -5.10 6.76
C GLN A 137 13.60 -3.94 6.04
N TYR A 138 12.28 -3.93 6.11
CA TYR A 138 11.39 -2.98 5.46
C TYR A 138 10.82 -2.00 6.46
N THR A 139 10.34 -2.52 7.59
CA THR A 139 9.73 -1.76 8.69
C THR A 139 10.19 -2.26 10.04
N LEU A 140 10.16 -1.36 11.01
CA LEU A 140 10.36 -1.63 12.43
C LEU A 140 9.25 -0.94 13.21
N LEU A 141 8.42 -1.73 13.88
CA LEU A 141 7.19 -1.29 14.53
C LEU A 141 7.36 -1.43 16.04
N PHE A 142 7.20 -0.33 16.76
CA PHE A 142 7.31 -0.27 18.22
C PHE A 142 5.92 -0.20 18.85
N TYR A 143 5.73 -1.01 19.88
CA TYR A 143 4.53 -1.10 20.70
C TYR A 143 4.89 -0.85 22.16
N ASN A 144 3.91 -0.44 22.95
CA ASN A 144 4.00 -0.37 24.40
C ASN A 144 2.75 -1.05 24.95
N GLU A 145 2.92 -2.16 25.67
CA GLU A 145 1.80 -2.98 26.17
C GLU A 145 0.81 -3.37 25.05
N GLY A 146 1.33 -3.66 23.86
CA GLY A 146 0.54 -4.01 22.67
C GLY A 146 -0.07 -2.82 21.90
N ASP A 147 0.06 -1.59 22.40
CA ASP A 147 -0.43 -0.39 21.70
C ASP A 147 0.65 0.25 20.82
N PRO A 148 0.36 0.57 19.55
CA PRO A 148 1.35 1.12 18.62
C PRO A 148 1.85 2.48 19.13
N GLN A 149 3.16 2.67 19.08
CA GLN A 149 3.83 3.91 19.47
C GLN A 149 4.50 4.58 18.27
N GLU A 150 5.32 3.82 17.54
CA GLU A 150 6.08 4.35 16.43
C GLU A 150 6.29 3.29 15.35
N PHE A 151 5.98 3.59 14.09
CA PHE A 151 6.34 2.71 12.97
C PHE A 151 7.39 3.39 12.10
N GLN A 152 8.51 2.72 11.86
CA GLN A 152 9.60 3.19 11.03
C GLN A 152 9.61 2.45 9.69
N PHE A 153 9.75 3.17 8.59
CA PHE A 153 9.96 2.60 7.25
C PHE A 153 11.39 2.87 6.80
N LEU A 154 12.09 1.81 6.41
CA LEU A 154 13.54 1.78 6.30
C LEU A 154 14.00 1.79 4.83
N ASN A 155 15.11 2.49 4.56
CA ASN A 155 15.81 2.38 3.28
C ASN A 155 16.56 1.04 3.15
N LEU A 156 17.23 0.82 2.01
CA LEU A 156 18.01 -0.41 1.75
C LEU A 156 19.20 -0.64 2.71
N ALA A 157 19.63 0.40 3.44
CA ALA A 157 20.68 0.32 4.45
C ALA A 157 20.12 0.06 5.87
N GLY A 158 18.81 -0.13 6.02
CA GLY A 158 18.15 -0.33 7.32
C GLY A 158 17.99 0.96 8.13
N GLN A 159 18.14 2.13 7.50
CA GLN A 159 17.99 3.41 8.18
C GLN A 159 16.55 3.94 8.01
N PRO A 160 15.93 4.48 9.08
CA PRO A 160 14.59 5.02 9.01
C PRO A 160 14.54 6.28 8.14
N VAL A 161 13.53 6.34 7.26
CA VAL A 161 13.24 7.47 6.38
C VAL A 161 11.85 8.04 6.64
N ILE A 162 10.86 7.19 6.92
CA ILE A 162 9.51 7.63 7.31
C ILE A 162 9.27 7.15 8.73
N ARG A 163 8.68 7.99 9.58
CA ARG A 163 8.20 7.59 10.90
C ARG A 163 6.75 7.97 11.09
N TYR A 164 5.97 7.03 11.58
CA TYR A 164 4.59 7.25 12.02
C TYR A 164 4.58 7.27 13.53
N TYR A 165 4.04 8.33 14.11
CA TYR A 165 3.92 8.48 15.55
C TYR A 165 2.45 8.37 15.96
N TYR A 166 2.21 7.45 16.89
CA TYR A 166 0.90 7.18 17.44
C TYR A 166 0.81 7.82 18.83
N TYR A 167 -0.31 8.50 19.08
CA TYR A 167 -0.65 9.03 20.40
C TYR A 167 -2.13 8.71 20.66
N ASP A 168 -2.42 8.13 21.83
CA ASP A 168 -3.74 7.60 22.17
C ASP A 168 -4.34 6.67 21.07
N LYS A 169 -3.48 5.80 20.50
CA LYS A 169 -3.80 4.86 19.40
C LYS A 169 -4.20 5.53 18.07
N VAL A 170 -4.02 6.84 17.94
CA VAL A 170 -4.29 7.60 16.72
C VAL A 170 -2.97 8.00 16.07
N LEU A 171 -2.86 7.79 14.76
CA LEU A 171 -1.75 8.31 13.96
C LEU A 171 -1.90 9.82 13.80
N ASN A 172 -1.14 10.58 14.57
CA ASN A 172 -1.26 12.03 14.66
C ASN A 172 -0.09 12.79 14.03
N TYR A 173 1.01 12.10 13.72
CA TYR A 173 2.20 12.76 13.19
C TYR A 173 3.02 11.79 12.34
N ILE A 174 3.43 12.25 11.16
CA ILE A 174 4.25 11.49 10.23
C ILE A 174 5.42 12.38 9.82
N THR A 175 6.64 11.85 9.83
CA THR A 175 7.84 12.57 9.35
C THR A 175 8.47 11.86 8.15
N ILE A 176 9.10 12.64 7.27
CA ILE A 176 10.12 12.17 6.33
C ILE A 176 11.45 12.78 6.75
N GLU A 177 12.46 11.94 6.95
CA GLU A 177 13.73 12.30 7.58
C GLU A 177 14.91 12.00 6.66
N ASP A 178 15.99 12.78 6.81
CA ASP A 178 17.28 12.41 6.24
C ASP A 178 17.84 11.19 7.01
N PRO A 179 18.07 10.04 6.36
CA PRO A 179 18.40 8.79 7.07
C PRO A 179 19.76 8.82 7.77
N THR A 180 20.66 9.74 7.39
CA THR A 180 22.00 9.83 7.98
C THR A 180 22.01 10.76 9.19
N THR A 181 21.31 11.89 9.09
CA THR A 181 21.31 12.95 10.12
C THR A 181 20.09 12.91 11.04
N GLN A 182 19.05 12.14 10.67
CA GLN A 182 17.75 12.08 11.35
C GLN A 182 17.05 13.44 11.45
N LYS A 183 17.41 14.38 10.56
CA LYS A 183 16.75 15.68 10.47
C LYS A 183 15.42 15.51 9.73
N VAL A 184 14.34 15.99 10.34
CA VAL A 184 13.02 16.09 9.70
C VAL A 184 13.09 17.03 8.50
N LEU A 185 12.78 16.48 7.33
CA LEU A 185 12.70 17.20 6.06
C LEU A 185 11.27 17.68 5.80
N GLU A 186 10.29 16.84 6.13
CA GLU A 186 8.86 17.10 5.94
C GLU A 186 8.06 16.45 7.07
N HIS A 187 6.89 17.00 7.38
CA HIS A 187 5.96 16.42 8.35
C HIS A 187 4.50 16.54 7.91
N TYR A 188 3.65 15.70 8.49
CA TYR A 188 2.22 15.59 8.18
C TYR A 188 1.42 15.26 9.43
N ASP A 189 0.19 15.75 9.52
CA ASP A 189 -0.65 15.60 10.71
C ASP A 189 -1.50 14.32 10.68
N ASN A 190 -1.57 13.65 9.52
CA ASN A 190 -2.29 12.39 9.35
C ASN A 190 -1.89 11.68 8.04
N LEU A 191 -2.30 10.41 7.93
CA LEU A 191 -2.00 9.56 6.78
C LEU A 191 -2.57 10.10 5.47
N ASN A 192 -3.78 10.68 5.48
CA ASN A 192 -4.40 11.20 4.27
C ASN A 192 -3.59 12.35 3.68
N GLN A 193 -3.15 13.28 4.53
CA GLN A 193 -2.31 14.40 4.11
C GLN A 193 -0.97 13.90 3.56
N PHE A 194 -0.33 12.93 4.25
CA PHE A 194 0.90 12.30 3.79
C PHE A 194 0.74 11.68 2.40
N ILE A 195 -0.24 10.80 2.21
CA ILE A 195 -0.47 10.11 0.93
C ILE A 195 -0.74 11.14 -0.19
N CYS A 196 -1.71 12.05 -0.01
CA CYS A 196 -2.08 12.99 -1.06
C CYS A 196 -0.91 13.88 -1.49
N GLN A 197 -0.11 14.37 -0.53
CA GLN A 197 1.01 15.25 -0.84
C GLN A 197 2.19 14.50 -1.46
N GLN A 198 2.45 13.26 -1.05
CA GLN A 198 3.52 12.46 -1.63
C GLN A 198 3.18 11.95 -3.04
N VAL A 199 1.94 11.52 -3.28
CA VAL A 199 1.48 11.16 -4.63
C VAL A 199 1.56 12.36 -5.57
N ALA A 200 1.18 13.56 -5.12
CA ALA A 200 1.32 14.80 -5.89
C ALA A 200 2.76 15.18 -6.27
N LYS A 201 3.77 14.65 -5.57
CA LYS A 201 5.18 14.82 -5.92
C LYS A 201 5.68 13.79 -6.94
N LEU A 202 5.02 12.62 -7.03
CA LEU A 202 5.37 11.55 -7.96
C LEU A 202 4.80 11.76 -9.35
N VAL A 203 3.55 12.25 -9.44
CA VAL A 203 2.86 12.43 -10.73
C VAL A 203 2.94 13.88 -11.20
N THR A 204 3.08 14.05 -12.51
CA THR A 204 3.29 15.34 -13.17
C THR A 204 2.06 15.75 -13.99
N VAL A 205 2.06 16.98 -14.50
CA VAL A 205 1.00 17.52 -15.37
C VAL A 205 0.85 16.79 -16.71
N GLN A 206 1.86 16.00 -17.12
CA GLN A 206 1.83 15.21 -18.36
C GLN A 206 1.38 13.77 -18.12
N ASP A 207 1.09 13.41 -16.88
CA ASP A 207 0.67 12.07 -16.51
C ASP A 207 -0.85 11.97 -16.51
N GLN A 208 -1.32 10.75 -16.78
CA GLN A 208 -2.69 10.34 -16.59
C GLN A 208 -2.74 9.32 -15.47
N VAL A 209 -3.71 9.42 -14.56
CA VAL A 209 -3.86 8.48 -13.45
C VAL A 209 -5.29 7.97 -13.40
N THR A 210 -5.46 6.66 -13.56
CA THR A 210 -6.74 5.97 -13.43
C THR A 210 -6.85 5.38 -12.01
N VAL A 211 -8.03 5.48 -11.42
CA VAL A 211 -8.42 4.80 -10.18
C VAL A 211 -9.74 4.07 -10.38
N CYS A 212 -9.89 2.88 -9.79
CA CYS A 212 -11.12 2.08 -9.88
C CYS A 212 -12.16 2.38 -8.80
N TYR A 213 -11.73 2.99 -7.69
CA TYR A 213 -12.51 3.08 -6.45
C TYR A 213 -12.70 4.51 -5.97
N LEU A 214 -13.89 4.78 -5.41
CA LEU A 214 -14.28 6.09 -4.86
C LEU A 214 -13.67 6.37 -3.46
N GLY A 215 -12.67 5.61 -3.04
CA GLY A 215 -12.10 5.60 -1.70
C GLY A 215 -10.75 6.30 -1.60
N VAL A 216 -9.78 5.61 -0.97
CA VAL A 216 -8.45 6.15 -0.65
C VAL A 216 -7.64 6.45 -1.90
N GLU A 217 -7.80 5.66 -2.96
CA GLU A 217 -7.16 5.82 -4.27
C GLU A 217 -7.55 7.15 -4.90
N MET A 218 -8.87 7.42 -4.98
CA MET A 218 -9.38 8.70 -5.46
C MET A 218 -8.89 9.86 -4.59
N MET A 219 -8.96 9.72 -3.26
CA MET A 219 -8.50 10.76 -2.34
C MET A 219 -7.03 11.11 -2.54
N ALA A 220 -6.16 10.13 -2.81
CA ALA A 220 -4.73 10.33 -3.02
C ALA A 220 -4.41 11.31 -4.17
N LEU A 221 -5.35 11.49 -5.11
CA LEU A 221 -5.20 12.40 -6.25
C LEU A 221 -5.54 13.86 -5.93
N ARG A 222 -6.00 14.17 -4.72
CA ARG A 222 -6.54 15.50 -4.33
C ARG A 222 -5.64 16.68 -4.68
N TYR A 223 -4.32 16.51 -4.58
CA TYR A 223 -3.34 17.58 -4.84
C TYR A 223 -2.51 17.36 -6.11
N THR A 224 -2.81 16.32 -6.89
CA THR A 224 -2.10 16.07 -8.14
C THR A 224 -2.53 17.06 -9.21
N LYS A 225 -1.69 17.21 -10.25
CA LYS A 225 -1.99 18.05 -11.41
C LYS A 225 -2.09 17.24 -12.71
N SER A 226 -2.03 15.91 -12.59
CA SER A 226 -2.22 14.96 -13.68
C SER A 226 -3.66 14.98 -14.17
N HIS A 227 -3.90 14.39 -15.34
CA HIS A 227 -5.25 14.10 -15.80
C HIS A 227 -5.76 12.84 -15.11
N ASN A 228 -6.71 12.99 -14.20
CA ASN A 228 -7.16 11.92 -13.33
C ASN A 228 -8.52 11.40 -13.78
N ILE A 229 -8.64 10.08 -13.84
CA ILE A 229 -9.80 9.35 -14.34
C ILE A 229 -10.30 8.40 -13.26
N LEU A 230 -11.60 8.45 -12.98
CA LEU A 230 -12.27 7.38 -12.25
C LEU A 230 -12.79 6.35 -13.26
N HIS A 231 -12.25 5.14 -13.27
CA HIS A 231 -12.92 4.00 -13.88
C HIS A 231 -13.90 3.44 -12.86
N LEU A 232 -15.19 3.64 -13.07
CA LEU A 232 -16.22 3.23 -12.12
C LEU A 232 -16.40 1.70 -12.14
N SER A 233 -15.71 1.01 -11.24
CA SER A 233 -15.84 -0.45 -11.04
C SER A 233 -16.93 -0.83 -10.03
N GLU A 234 -17.45 0.13 -9.28
CA GLU A 234 -18.52 -0.06 -8.29
C GLU A 234 -19.89 0.33 -8.87
N ASP A 235 -20.97 -0.17 -8.27
CA ASP A 235 -22.33 0.29 -8.60
C ASP A 235 -22.42 1.82 -8.38
N PRO A 236 -22.91 2.62 -9.36
CA PRO A 236 -23.08 4.07 -9.19
C PRO A 236 -23.99 4.46 -8.03
N PHE A 237 -24.82 3.53 -7.53
CA PHE A 237 -25.74 3.75 -6.42
C PHE A 237 -25.26 3.10 -5.11
N ASP A 238 -25.67 3.70 -4.00
CA ASP A 238 -25.46 3.16 -2.66
C ASP A 238 -26.60 2.19 -2.23
N GLN A 239 -26.54 1.74 -0.98
CA GLN A 239 -27.53 0.81 -0.41
C GLN A 239 -28.92 1.43 -0.27
N GLN A 240 -29.03 2.76 -0.25
CA GLN A 240 -30.27 3.52 -0.22
C GLN A 240 -30.78 3.81 -1.64
N ASN A 241 -30.09 3.28 -2.66
CA ASN A 241 -30.37 3.51 -4.07
C ASN A 241 -30.18 4.99 -4.45
N GLU A 242 -29.36 5.75 -3.72
CA GLU A 242 -28.95 7.12 -4.05
C GLU A 242 -27.63 7.11 -4.82
N VAL A 243 -27.37 8.14 -5.63
CA VAL A 243 -26.08 8.25 -6.34
C VAL A 243 -24.99 8.45 -5.29
N ARG A 244 -23.93 7.66 -5.35
CA ARG A 244 -22.81 7.76 -4.40
C ARG A 244 -22.27 9.19 -4.36
N GLY A 245 -22.16 9.75 -3.15
CA GLY A 245 -21.81 11.16 -2.96
C GLY A 245 -20.51 11.59 -3.65
N ASN A 246 -19.47 10.76 -3.62
CA ASN A 246 -18.21 11.03 -4.32
C ASN A 246 -18.38 11.05 -5.84
N LEU A 247 -19.12 10.09 -6.41
CA LEU A 247 -19.42 10.07 -7.84
C LEU A 247 -20.21 11.31 -8.26
N LEU A 248 -21.27 11.64 -7.50
CA LEU A 248 -22.07 12.83 -7.75
C LEU A 248 -21.23 14.11 -7.64
N GLY A 249 -20.34 14.19 -6.66
CA GLY A 249 -19.41 15.32 -6.49
C GLY A 249 -18.45 15.47 -7.67
N ILE A 250 -17.96 14.37 -8.25
CA ILE A 250 -17.13 14.43 -9.47
C ILE A 250 -17.94 14.98 -10.64
N LEU A 251 -19.12 14.39 -10.89
CA LEU A 251 -20.00 14.72 -12.02
C LEU A 251 -20.53 16.16 -11.96
N ASN A 252 -20.71 16.71 -10.75
CA ASN A 252 -21.12 18.10 -10.52
C ASN A 252 -19.95 19.08 -10.42
N ASP A 253 -18.71 18.62 -10.57
CA ASP A 253 -17.48 19.42 -10.42
C ASP A 253 -17.19 19.95 -9.00
N ASP A 254 -17.82 19.40 -7.97
CA ASP A 254 -17.42 19.63 -6.56
C ASP A 254 -16.08 18.95 -6.24
N ILE A 255 -15.81 17.82 -6.90
CA ILE A 255 -14.52 17.10 -6.87
C ILE A 255 -13.80 17.34 -8.20
N GLN A 256 -13.01 18.42 -8.23
CA GLN A 256 -12.35 18.91 -9.44
C GLN A 256 -11.09 18.14 -9.83
N TYR A 257 -10.48 17.45 -8.86
CA TYR A 257 -9.24 16.71 -9.11
C TYR A 257 -9.49 15.40 -9.86
N ILE A 258 -10.74 15.01 -10.17
CA ILE A 258 -11.06 13.97 -11.15
C ILE A 258 -11.73 14.64 -12.35
N GLN A 259 -11.15 14.45 -13.54
CA GLN A 259 -11.59 15.14 -14.76
C GLN A 259 -12.49 14.28 -15.65
N GLU A 260 -12.37 12.95 -15.58
CA GLU A 260 -13.15 12.02 -16.38
C GLU A 260 -13.70 10.88 -15.50
N VAL A 261 -14.91 10.42 -15.80
CA VAL A 261 -15.49 9.20 -15.24
C VAL A 261 -15.77 8.21 -16.37
N GLN A 262 -15.06 7.09 -16.38
CA GLN A 262 -15.30 5.98 -17.31
C GLN A 262 -16.26 5.00 -16.66
N MET A 263 -17.33 4.63 -17.37
CA MET A 263 -18.36 3.73 -16.86
C MET A 263 -18.99 2.88 -17.95
N THR A 264 -19.62 1.79 -17.56
CA THR A 264 -20.41 0.94 -18.45
C THR A 264 -21.61 1.68 -19.05
N GLN A 265 -22.13 1.19 -20.17
CA GLN A 265 -23.32 1.76 -20.80
C GLN A 265 -24.54 1.67 -19.88
N SER A 266 -24.62 0.59 -19.09
CA SER A 266 -25.68 0.37 -18.11
C SER A 266 -25.65 1.41 -16.99
N ALA A 267 -24.48 1.68 -16.41
CA ALA A 267 -24.29 2.71 -15.39
C ALA A 267 -24.63 4.12 -15.92
N TYR A 268 -24.15 4.45 -17.13
CA TYR A 268 -24.45 5.71 -17.79
C TYR A 268 -25.96 5.94 -17.95
N ASN A 269 -26.68 4.94 -18.48
CA ASN A 269 -28.11 5.02 -18.68
C ASN A 269 -28.88 5.15 -17.37
N ALA A 270 -28.45 4.43 -16.32
CA ALA A 270 -29.08 4.49 -15.02
C ALA A 270 -28.96 5.88 -14.37
N LEU A 271 -27.81 6.54 -14.53
CA LEU A 271 -27.61 7.91 -14.07
C LEU A 271 -28.38 8.93 -14.95
N ALA A 272 -28.40 8.74 -16.27
CA ALA A 272 -29.13 9.60 -17.20
C ALA A 272 -30.64 9.63 -16.90
N LEU A 273 -31.23 8.48 -16.57
CA LEU A 273 -32.65 8.37 -16.17
C LEU A 273 -32.99 9.19 -14.92
N ARG A 274 -32.01 9.50 -14.09
CA ARG A 274 -32.16 10.35 -12.91
C ARG A 274 -31.81 11.82 -13.16
N ASN A 275 -31.61 12.20 -14.41
CA ASN A 275 -31.21 13.56 -14.83
C ASN A 275 -29.90 14.02 -14.18
N ILE A 276 -28.96 13.09 -13.94
CA ILE A 276 -27.61 13.44 -13.47
C ILE A 276 -26.82 14.07 -14.64
N ASN A 277 -25.98 15.06 -14.34
CA ASN A 277 -25.06 15.62 -15.33
C ASN A 277 -23.99 14.57 -15.70
N LEU A 278 -23.81 14.31 -16.99
CA LEU A 278 -22.91 13.28 -17.51
C LEU A 278 -21.84 13.86 -18.46
N GLU A 279 -21.58 15.17 -18.41
CA GLU A 279 -20.56 15.82 -19.25
C GLU A 279 -19.14 15.24 -19.02
N LYS A 280 -18.82 14.82 -17.80
CA LYS A 280 -17.54 14.16 -17.47
C LYS A 280 -17.56 12.65 -17.73
N ALA A 281 -18.69 12.06 -18.11
CA ALA A 281 -18.83 10.62 -18.24
C ALA A 281 -18.52 10.14 -19.66
N THR A 282 -17.61 9.17 -19.75
CA THR A 282 -17.29 8.44 -20.99
C THR A 282 -17.81 7.01 -20.85
N VAL A 283 -18.53 6.53 -21.86
CA VAL A 283 -18.95 5.13 -21.92
C VAL A 283 -17.80 4.28 -22.44
N ILE A 284 -17.43 3.24 -21.69
CA ILE A 284 -16.50 2.20 -22.11
C ILE A 284 -17.26 0.89 -22.39
N PRO A 285 -16.72 -0.01 -23.23
CA PRO A 285 -17.32 -1.32 -23.45
C PRO A 285 -17.49 -2.07 -22.13
N ASP A 286 -18.59 -2.83 -21.99
CA ASP A 286 -18.75 -3.74 -20.86
C ASP A 286 -17.61 -4.78 -20.91
N GLU A 287 -16.89 -4.96 -19.80
CA GLU A 287 -15.88 -6.01 -19.69
C GLU A 287 -16.60 -7.37 -19.55
N ASP A 288 -16.41 -8.27 -20.53
CA ASP A 288 -16.90 -9.66 -20.52
C ASP A 288 -16.26 -10.53 -19.43
#